data_AF-A0AA48HFE6-F1
#
_entry.id   AF-A0AA48HFE6-F1
#
_cell.length_a   1.000
_cell.length_b   1.000
_cell.length_c   1.000
_cell.angle_alpha   90.00
_cell.angle_beta   90.00
_cell.angle_gamma   90.00
#
_symmetry.space_group_name_H-M   'P 1'
#
loop_
_entity.id
_entity.type
_entity.pdbx_description
1 polymer ?
#
loop_
_entity_poly.entity_id
_entity_poly.type
_entity_poly.pdbx_seq_one_letter_code
_entity_poly.pdbx_strand_id
1 'polypeptide(L)'
;MNFSMLKTNPIVQSLLLFVVLTLVTIQGNSLSRQQQIDDALLTLKNRVALDIIDLNISNELGSKAKDDHTVQRYMQNLNEYLSREKFPLRLVSIDQFHYEGEQQIPNAELKLFSLQSSRTSIDVVVSVVERKFQAWTMLFPPFFSLIFFIICRFNKQQLFANPVKAEEEPKAAPKLVIDLRERTLFIDQAPDVKTTLANKPLCFYLAMLKYCSEQDAPQLYHNKNLPEPFLELANKYFYRLLELGHSRRKRPDFDSNIDKMLSEIRTALDEILTNYPEQRSQYYPQKAQGEGSRSKLHNFALLELTFEHYELIGD
;
A
#
# COMPACT_ATOMS: atom_id res chain seq x y z
N MET A 1 -10.08 8.70 -13.16
CA MET A 1 -9.70 7.27 -13.28
C MET A 1 -9.86 6.64 -11.91
N ASN A 2 -10.89 5.80 -11.73
CA ASN A 2 -11.31 5.25 -10.44
C ASN A 2 -10.36 4.14 -9.96
N PHE A 3 -9.67 4.37 -8.84
CA PHE A 3 -8.80 3.39 -8.17
C PHE A 3 -9.59 2.39 -7.28
N SER A 4 -10.87 2.12 -7.58
CA SER A 4 -11.71 1.21 -6.78
C SER A 4 -11.45 -0.29 -7.04
N MET A 5 -10.53 -0.64 -7.93
CA MET A 5 -10.27 -2.03 -8.36
C MET A 5 -9.27 -2.81 -7.49
N LEU A 6 -8.58 -2.19 -6.52
CA LEU A 6 -7.54 -2.87 -5.74
C LEU A 6 -7.95 -3.19 -4.29
N LYS A 7 -9.17 -3.74 -4.11
CA LYS A 7 -9.51 -4.53 -2.91
C LYS A 7 -8.98 -5.97 -3.03
N THR A 8 -7.86 -6.17 -3.72
CA THR A 8 -7.24 -7.47 -3.97
C THR A 8 -6.22 -7.82 -2.89
N ASN A 9 -6.00 -9.13 -2.71
CA ASN A 9 -5.05 -9.69 -1.75
C ASN A 9 -3.63 -9.17 -2.06
N PRO A 10 -2.84 -8.70 -1.06
CA PRO A 10 -1.48 -8.18 -1.29
C PRO A 10 -0.56 -9.17 -1.99
N ILE A 11 -0.82 -10.48 -1.84
CA ILE A 11 -0.12 -11.55 -2.56
C ILE A 11 -0.33 -11.42 -4.07
N VAL A 12 -1.57 -11.19 -4.51
CA VAL A 12 -1.91 -11.05 -5.94
C VAL A 12 -1.27 -9.79 -6.52
N GLN A 13 -1.23 -8.70 -5.76
CA GLN A 13 -0.61 -7.44 -6.18
C GLN A 13 0.92 -7.59 -6.33
N SER A 14 1.57 -8.25 -5.38
CA SER A 14 3.01 -8.54 -5.46
C SER A 14 3.33 -9.49 -6.62
N LEU A 15 2.51 -10.53 -6.83
CA LEU A 15 2.70 -11.46 -7.95
C LEU A 15 2.52 -10.77 -9.31
N LEU A 16 1.54 -9.87 -9.44
CA LEU A 16 1.36 -9.05 -10.64
C LEU A 16 2.61 -8.17 -10.88
N LEU A 17 3.10 -7.49 -9.84
CA LEU A 17 4.29 -6.66 -9.93
C LEU A 17 5.52 -7.47 -10.34
N PHE A 18 5.70 -8.67 -9.78
CA PHE A 18 6.77 -9.59 -10.18
C PHE A 18 6.71 -9.90 -11.67
N VAL A 19 5.53 -10.27 -12.19
CA VAL A 19 5.35 -10.57 -13.62
C VAL A 19 5.66 -9.36 -14.50
N VAL A 20 5.22 -8.17 -14.10
CA VAL A 20 5.52 -6.94 -14.86
C VAL A 20 7.02 -6.65 -14.86
N LEU A 21 7.68 -6.74 -13.70
CA LEU A 21 9.12 -6.50 -13.58
C LEU A 21 9.96 -7.53 -14.34
N THR A 22 9.56 -8.80 -14.35
CA THR A 22 10.27 -9.82 -15.14
C THR A 22 10.11 -9.55 -16.64
N LEU A 23 8.92 -9.18 -17.10
CA LEU A 23 8.73 -8.80 -18.51
C LEU A 23 9.58 -7.59 -18.91
N VAL A 24 9.60 -6.54 -18.08
CA VAL A 24 10.41 -5.34 -18.34
C VAL A 24 11.91 -5.67 -18.38
N THR A 25 12.41 -6.49 -17.46
CA THR A 25 13.82 -6.88 -17.44
C THR A 25 14.20 -7.76 -18.63
N ILE A 26 13.33 -8.69 -19.06
CA ILE A 26 13.55 -9.49 -20.27
C ILE A 26 13.60 -8.59 -21.51
N GLN A 27 12.64 -7.68 -21.67
CA GLN A 27 12.60 -6.75 -22.81
C GLN A 27 13.80 -5.80 -22.80
N GLY A 28 14.13 -5.20 -21.66
CA GLY A 28 15.27 -4.30 -21.51
C GLY A 28 16.59 -4.99 -21.84
N ASN A 29 16.79 -6.22 -21.36
CA ASN A 29 17.97 -7.01 -21.68
C ASN A 29 18.05 -7.38 -23.17
N SER A 30 16.91 -7.72 -23.79
CA SER A 30 16.85 -8.01 -25.23
C SER A 30 17.22 -6.79 -26.06
N LEU A 31 16.66 -5.63 -25.73
CA LEU A 31 16.95 -4.37 -26.41
C LEU A 31 18.41 -3.95 -26.22
N SER A 32 18.92 -4.04 -24.99
CA SER A 32 20.33 -3.76 -24.69
C SER A 32 21.27 -4.69 -25.44
N ARG A 33 20.92 -5.99 -25.56
CA ARG A 33 21.68 -6.96 -26.37
C ARG A 33 21.70 -6.55 -27.84
N GLN A 34 20.55 -6.18 -28.42
CA GLN A 34 20.47 -5.75 -29.82
C GLN A 34 21.35 -4.52 -30.07
N GLN A 35 21.24 -3.49 -29.22
CA GLN A 35 22.06 -2.28 -29.30
C GLN A 35 23.56 -2.60 -29.20
N GLN A 36 23.97 -3.41 -28.23
CA GLN A 36 25.38 -3.82 -28.09
C GLN A 36 25.91 -4.56 -29.31
N ILE A 37 25.10 -5.43 -29.93
CA ILE A 37 25.49 -6.14 -31.15
C ILE A 37 25.60 -5.16 -32.32
N ASP A 38 24.67 -4.23 -32.47
CA ASP A 38 24.65 -3.28 -33.59
C ASP A 38 25.80 -2.26 -33.49
N ASP A 39 26.11 -1.77 -32.28
CA ASP A 39 27.28 -0.91 -32.03
C ASP A 39 28.59 -1.67 -32.27
N ALA A 40 28.65 -2.92 -31.84
CA ALA A 40 29.79 -3.79 -32.09
C ALA A 40 29.96 -4.07 -33.59
N LEU A 41 28.86 -4.29 -34.31
CA LEU A 41 28.86 -4.51 -35.75
C LEU A 41 29.34 -3.26 -36.48
N LEU A 42 28.87 -2.07 -36.09
CA LEU A 42 29.32 -0.82 -36.68
C LEU A 42 30.83 -0.59 -36.44
N THR A 43 31.30 -0.85 -35.22
CA THR A 43 32.72 -0.72 -34.85
C THR A 43 33.58 -1.68 -35.66
N LEU A 44 33.17 -2.94 -35.76
CA LEU A 44 33.86 -3.96 -36.56
C LEU A 44 33.81 -3.62 -38.05
N LYS A 45 32.66 -3.19 -38.57
CA LYS A 45 32.50 -2.75 -39.95
C LYS A 45 33.46 -1.61 -40.29
N ASN A 46 33.54 -0.58 -39.46
CA ASN A 46 34.45 0.55 -39.66
C ASN A 46 35.91 0.11 -39.61
N ARG A 47 36.27 -0.79 -38.68
CA ARG A 47 37.63 -1.31 -38.56
C ARG A 47 38.03 -2.12 -39.79
N VAL A 48 37.18 -3.06 -40.21
CA VAL A 48 37.43 -3.87 -41.41
C VAL A 48 37.45 -2.99 -42.65
N ALA A 49 36.57 -1.98 -42.77
CA ALA A 49 36.59 -1.04 -43.90
C ALA A 49 37.90 -0.25 -44.02
N LEU A 50 38.57 0.06 -42.91
CA LEU A 50 39.89 0.69 -42.91
C LEU A 50 40.98 -0.32 -43.30
N ASP A 51 40.97 -1.50 -42.67
CA ASP A 51 42.01 -2.52 -42.87
C ASP A 51 41.94 -3.19 -44.26
N ILE A 52 40.76 -3.20 -44.91
CA ILE A 52 40.57 -3.85 -46.22
C ILE A 52 41.32 -3.16 -47.35
N ILE A 53 41.58 -1.86 -47.20
CA ILE A 53 42.38 -1.08 -48.15
C ILE A 53 43.83 -1.61 -48.15
N ASP A 54 44.35 -1.99 -46.99
CA ASP A 54 45.70 -2.53 -46.83
C ASP A 54 45.79 -4.01 -47.25
N LEU A 55 44.69 -4.76 -47.11
CA LEU A 55 44.61 -6.18 -47.50
C LEU A 55 44.61 -6.40 -49.02
N ASN A 56 44.32 -5.37 -49.83
CA ASN A 56 44.36 -5.37 -51.29
C ASN A 56 43.70 -6.60 -51.95
N ILE A 57 42.48 -6.92 -51.50
CA ILE A 57 41.66 -8.02 -52.00
C ILE A 57 41.24 -7.65 -53.43
N SER A 58 41.92 -8.22 -54.44
CA SER A 58 41.69 -7.92 -55.85
C SER A 58 40.44 -8.64 -56.37
N ASN A 59 39.46 -7.87 -56.83
CA ASN A 59 38.33 -8.41 -57.56
C ASN A 59 38.61 -8.28 -59.07
N GLU A 60 38.43 -9.42 -59.75
CA GLU A 60 38.30 -9.59 -61.19
C GLU A 60 39.58 -9.69 -62.05
N LEU A 61 39.69 -10.87 -62.65
CA LEU A 61 40.53 -11.28 -63.79
C LEU A 61 42.05 -11.12 -63.66
N GLY A 62 42.68 -12.16 -63.10
CA GLY A 62 43.96 -12.64 -63.63
C GLY A 62 45.24 -12.27 -62.88
N SER A 63 45.17 -11.61 -61.72
CA SER A 63 46.32 -11.55 -60.82
C SER A 63 46.02 -12.34 -59.54
N LYS A 64 46.78 -13.43 -59.32
CA LYS A 64 46.83 -14.19 -58.07
C LYS A 64 46.52 -13.28 -56.88
N ALA A 65 45.47 -13.60 -56.14
CA ALA A 65 45.21 -13.04 -54.82
C ALA A 65 46.55 -12.93 -54.10
N LYS A 66 46.89 -11.73 -53.63
CA LYS A 66 48.12 -11.52 -52.86
C LYS A 66 47.90 -12.19 -51.50
N ASP A 67 48.19 -13.49 -51.51
CA ASP A 67 48.33 -14.41 -50.38
C ASP A 67 47.06 -14.63 -49.54
N ASP A 68 46.35 -15.73 -49.82
CA ASP A 68 45.32 -16.32 -48.93
C ASP A 68 45.82 -16.38 -47.47
N HIS A 69 47.11 -16.69 -47.28
CA HIS A 69 47.79 -16.65 -45.99
C HIS A 69 47.78 -15.27 -45.30
N THR A 70 47.79 -14.16 -46.04
CA THR A 70 47.72 -12.80 -45.45
C THR A 70 46.32 -12.50 -44.93
N VAL A 71 45.29 -12.87 -45.68
CA VAL A 71 43.89 -12.74 -45.24
C VAL A 71 43.62 -13.64 -44.04
N GLN A 72 44.05 -14.91 -44.07
CA GLN A 72 43.90 -15.83 -42.95
C GLN A 72 44.62 -15.32 -41.69
N ARG A 73 45.85 -14.82 -41.81
CA ARG A 73 46.59 -14.23 -40.68
C ARG A 73 45.89 -13.00 -40.10
N TYR A 74 45.32 -12.15 -40.96
CA TYR A 74 44.51 -11.02 -40.52
C TYR A 74 43.28 -11.49 -39.74
N MET A 75 42.52 -12.43 -40.31
CA MET A 75 41.31 -12.97 -39.67
C MET A 75 41.64 -13.62 -38.33
N GLN A 76 42.76 -14.34 -38.23
CA GLN A 76 43.25 -14.93 -36.98
C GLN A 76 43.60 -13.85 -35.94
N ASN A 77 44.45 -12.89 -36.30
CA ASN A 77 44.86 -11.81 -35.38
C ASN A 77 43.66 -10.99 -34.88
N LEU A 78 42.72 -10.69 -35.79
CA LEU A 78 41.50 -9.98 -35.44
C LEU A 78 40.63 -10.82 -34.50
N ASN A 79 40.39 -12.09 -34.82
CA ASN A 79 39.62 -12.98 -33.94
C ASN A 79 40.30 -13.17 -32.58
N GLU A 80 41.62 -13.27 -32.50
CA GLU A 80 42.36 -13.33 -31.22
C GLU A 80 42.17 -12.05 -30.40
N TYR A 81 42.20 -10.89 -31.04
CA TYR A 81 41.92 -9.60 -30.39
C TYR A 81 40.47 -9.53 -29.89
N LEU A 82 39.50 -9.86 -30.74
CA LEU A 82 38.08 -9.89 -30.38
C LEU A 82 37.80 -10.88 -29.23
N SER A 83 38.54 -12.00 -29.19
CA SER A 83 38.59 -12.96 -28.08
C SER A 83 39.01 -12.32 -26.78
N ARG A 84 40.16 -11.64 -26.81
CA ARG A 84 40.81 -11.08 -25.63
C ARG A 84 39.96 -9.98 -25.01
N GLU A 85 39.38 -9.13 -25.85
CA GLU A 85 38.51 -8.02 -25.43
C GLU A 85 37.07 -8.46 -25.12
N LYS A 86 36.77 -9.77 -25.21
CA LYS A 86 35.41 -10.32 -24.98
C LYS A 86 34.34 -9.62 -25.84
N PHE A 87 34.71 -9.33 -27.08
CA PHE A 87 33.85 -8.69 -28.06
C PHE A 87 32.70 -9.65 -28.44
N PRO A 88 31.46 -9.15 -28.65
CA PRO A 88 30.30 -10.01 -28.89
C PRO A 88 30.22 -10.60 -30.30
N LEU A 89 31.22 -10.36 -31.15
CA LEU A 89 31.24 -10.80 -32.55
C LEU A 89 32.55 -11.50 -32.88
N ARG A 90 32.50 -12.47 -33.80
CA ARG A 90 33.66 -13.11 -34.44
C ARG A 90 33.56 -13.04 -35.94
N LEU A 91 34.71 -12.92 -36.58
CA LEU A 91 34.82 -12.94 -38.02
C LEU A 91 34.77 -14.39 -38.54
N VAL A 92 33.89 -14.66 -39.50
CA VAL A 92 33.68 -15.99 -40.10
C VAL A 92 34.22 -16.03 -41.52
N SER A 93 33.90 -15.03 -42.34
CA SER A 93 34.43 -14.92 -43.70
C SER A 93 34.56 -13.48 -44.18
N ILE A 94 35.48 -13.25 -45.09
CA ILE A 94 35.61 -12.03 -45.89
C ILE A 94 35.59 -12.47 -47.36
N ASP A 95 34.54 -12.09 -48.07
CA ASP A 95 34.29 -12.49 -49.47
C ASP A 95 34.39 -14.02 -49.64
N GLN A 96 35.28 -14.50 -50.51
CA GLN A 96 35.54 -15.92 -50.75
C GLN A 96 36.42 -16.60 -49.67
N PHE A 97 36.98 -15.86 -48.71
CA PHE A 97 37.90 -16.38 -47.70
C PHE A 97 37.16 -16.76 -46.42
N HIS A 98 37.17 -18.05 -46.07
CA HIS A 98 36.58 -18.58 -44.84
C HIS A 98 37.65 -18.78 -43.76
N TYR A 99 37.34 -18.41 -42.52
CA TYR A 99 38.24 -18.63 -41.39
C TYR A 99 38.30 -20.13 -41.03
N GLU A 100 39.49 -20.73 -41.09
CA GLU A 100 39.73 -22.16 -40.85
C GLU A 100 40.07 -22.52 -39.39
N GLY A 101 39.97 -21.57 -38.44
CA GLY A 101 40.31 -21.83 -37.04
C GLY A 101 39.23 -22.57 -36.24
N GLU A 102 39.64 -23.20 -35.13
CA GLU A 102 38.80 -24.03 -34.22
C GLU A 102 37.60 -23.31 -33.57
N GLN A 103 37.42 -22.00 -33.77
CA GLN A 103 36.45 -21.18 -33.03
C GLN A 103 35.12 -20.93 -33.77
N GLN A 104 34.75 -21.77 -34.74
CA GLN A 104 33.42 -21.72 -35.31
C GLN A 104 32.40 -22.26 -34.30
N ILE A 105 31.60 -21.36 -33.73
CA ILE A 105 30.57 -21.71 -32.76
C ILE A 105 29.37 -22.32 -33.52
N PRO A 106 29.05 -23.60 -33.32
CA PRO A 106 27.92 -24.23 -33.98
C PRO A 106 26.61 -23.54 -33.57
N ASN A 107 25.72 -23.29 -34.54
CA ASN A 107 24.44 -22.59 -34.38
C ASN A 107 24.53 -21.12 -33.93
N ALA A 108 25.67 -20.45 -34.13
CA ALA A 108 25.75 -19.02 -33.89
C ALA A 108 24.90 -18.23 -34.88
N GLU A 109 24.24 -17.17 -34.39
CA GLU A 109 23.55 -16.20 -35.25
C GLU A 109 24.58 -15.51 -36.16
N LEU A 110 24.35 -15.58 -37.48
CA LEU A 110 25.22 -14.96 -38.47
C LEU A 110 24.65 -13.61 -38.89
N LYS A 111 25.48 -12.57 -38.88
CA LYS A 111 25.18 -11.27 -39.46
C LYS A 111 26.08 -11.04 -40.68
N LEU A 112 25.49 -10.56 -41.77
CA LEU A 112 26.19 -10.20 -43.00
C LEU A 112 26.17 -8.68 -43.15
N PHE A 113 27.31 -8.10 -43.50
CA PHE A 113 27.38 -6.71 -43.95
C PHE A 113 28.27 -6.60 -45.17
N SER A 114 27.86 -5.77 -46.11
CA SER A 114 28.63 -5.47 -47.31
C SER A 114 29.39 -4.15 -47.14
N LEU A 115 30.64 -4.15 -47.58
CA LEU A 115 31.49 -2.98 -47.72
C LEU A 115 31.47 -2.57 -49.19
N GLN A 116 30.83 -1.44 -49.49
CA GLN A 116 30.80 -0.89 -50.83
C GLN A 116 31.94 0.10 -51.03
N SER A 117 32.82 -0.21 -51.98
CA SER A 117 33.77 0.72 -52.56
C SER A 117 33.28 1.15 -53.95
N SER A 118 33.85 2.23 -54.50
CA SER A 118 33.51 2.74 -55.84
C SER A 118 33.71 1.73 -56.98
N ARG A 119 34.40 0.61 -56.74
CA ARG A 119 34.72 -0.42 -57.73
C ARG A 119 34.34 -1.86 -57.34
N THR A 120 34.08 -2.13 -56.05
CA THR A 120 33.91 -3.49 -55.53
C THR A 120 32.97 -3.53 -54.32
N SER A 121 32.20 -4.60 -54.18
CA SER A 121 31.49 -4.95 -52.95
C SER A 121 32.18 -6.14 -52.30
N ILE A 122 32.54 -6.02 -51.02
CA ILE A 122 33.11 -7.12 -50.25
C ILE A 122 32.13 -7.50 -49.14
N ASP A 123 31.68 -8.75 -49.14
CA ASP A 123 30.75 -9.26 -48.15
C ASP A 123 31.51 -9.84 -46.95
N VAL A 124 31.14 -9.42 -45.75
CA VAL A 124 31.77 -9.90 -44.51
C VAL A 124 30.72 -10.60 -43.67
N VAL A 125 31.02 -11.83 -43.27
CA VAL A 125 30.15 -12.63 -42.41
C VAL A 125 30.75 -12.71 -41.02
N VAL A 126 29.94 -12.38 -40.02
CA VAL A 126 30.31 -12.42 -38.61
C VAL A 126 29.33 -13.28 -37.82
N SER A 127 29.83 -13.98 -36.81
CA SER A 127 29.00 -14.74 -35.87
C SER A 127 28.85 -13.99 -34.54
N VAL A 128 27.64 -14.00 -33.99
CA VAL A 128 27.35 -13.45 -32.67
C VAL A 128 27.75 -14.47 -31.62
N VAL A 129 28.63 -14.08 -30.70
CA VAL A 129 28.99 -14.89 -29.54
C VAL A 129 27.95 -14.65 -28.47
N GLU A 130 27.26 -15.71 -28.04
CA GLU A 130 26.36 -15.62 -26.91
C GLU A 130 27.13 -15.25 -25.64
N ARG A 131 26.99 -14.00 -25.21
CA ARG A 131 27.47 -13.59 -23.89
C ARG A 131 26.57 -14.27 -22.86
N LYS A 132 27.16 -15.02 -21.93
CA LYS A 132 26.45 -15.62 -20.79
C LYS A 132 25.57 -14.54 -20.16
N PHE A 133 24.27 -14.80 -20.14
CA PHE A 133 23.26 -13.91 -19.61
C PHE A 133 23.72 -13.39 -18.25
N GLN A 134 23.67 -12.07 -18.03
CA GLN A 134 24.07 -11.47 -16.76
C GLN A 134 23.00 -11.79 -15.72
N ALA A 135 23.07 -13.01 -15.19
CA ALA A 135 22.06 -13.65 -14.34
C ALA A 135 21.70 -12.83 -13.11
N TRP A 136 22.57 -11.93 -12.68
CA TRP A 136 22.32 -11.02 -11.58
C TRP A 136 21.17 -10.04 -11.87
N THR A 137 20.93 -9.69 -13.14
CA THR A 137 19.80 -8.81 -13.49
C THR A 137 18.44 -9.47 -13.24
N MET A 138 18.37 -10.80 -13.22
CA MET A 138 17.15 -11.55 -12.88
C MET A 138 16.85 -11.59 -11.38
N LEU A 139 17.77 -11.14 -10.52
CA LEU A 139 17.54 -11.05 -9.07
C LEU A 139 16.74 -9.80 -8.68
N PHE A 140 16.68 -8.78 -9.54
CA PHE A 140 15.95 -7.54 -9.22
C PHE A 140 14.43 -7.76 -9.11
N PRO A 141 13.74 -8.43 -10.05
CA PRO A 141 12.29 -8.65 -9.95
C PRO A 141 11.83 -9.33 -8.64
N PRO A 142 12.41 -10.44 -8.18
CA PRO A 142 11.98 -11.06 -6.92
C PRO A 142 12.33 -10.19 -5.71
N PHE A 143 13.46 -9.48 -5.73
CA PHE A 143 13.87 -8.57 -4.65
C PHE A 143 12.89 -7.41 -4.46
N PHE A 144 12.56 -6.69 -5.54
CA PHE A 144 11.61 -5.57 -5.48
C PHE A 144 10.18 -6.04 -5.19
N SER A 145 9.78 -7.19 -5.73
CA SER A 145 8.47 -7.78 -5.41
C SER A 145 8.35 -8.15 -3.92
N LEU A 146 9.41 -8.70 -3.32
CA LEU A 146 9.43 -9.03 -1.89
C LEU A 146 9.35 -7.77 -1.02
N ILE A 147 10.13 -6.73 -1.35
CA ILE A 147 10.06 -5.44 -0.65
C ILE A 147 8.65 -4.85 -0.75
N PHE A 148 8.06 -4.86 -1.95
CA PHE A 148 6.70 -4.36 -2.15
C PHE A 148 5.67 -5.17 -1.35
N PHE A 149 5.82 -6.49 -1.28
CA PHE A 149 4.98 -7.34 -0.44
C PHE A 149 5.10 -6.97 1.04
N ILE A 150 6.31 -6.77 1.54
CA ILE A 150 6.58 -6.36 2.92
C ILE A 150 5.93 -5.00 3.18
N ILE A 151 6.14 -4.00 2.33
CA ILE A 151 5.56 -2.66 2.47
C ILE A 151 4.03 -2.71 2.43
N CYS A 152 3.43 -3.44 1.49
CA CYS A 152 1.98 -3.60 1.43
C CYS A 152 1.42 -4.32 2.66
N ARG A 153 2.17 -5.28 3.22
CA ARG A 153 1.80 -5.93 4.49
C ARG A 153 1.93 -4.96 5.65
N PHE A 154 2.98 -4.16 5.75
CA PHE A 154 3.15 -3.15 6.80
C PHE A 154 2.12 -2.03 6.69
N ASN A 155 1.82 -1.54 5.50
CA ASN A 155 0.81 -0.50 5.30
C ASN A 155 -0.60 -1.04 5.53
N LYS A 156 -0.92 -2.27 5.12
CA LYS A 156 -2.16 -2.93 5.57
C LYS A 156 -2.11 -3.13 7.07
N GLN A 157 -1.01 -3.60 7.63
CA GLN A 157 -0.89 -3.75 9.07
C GLN A 157 -0.96 -2.42 9.79
N GLN A 158 -0.65 -1.25 9.23
CA GLN A 158 -0.82 0.05 9.89
C GLN A 158 -2.22 0.62 9.65
N LEU A 159 -2.78 0.43 8.46
CA LEU A 159 -4.20 0.72 8.16
C LEU A 159 -5.17 -0.23 8.91
N PHE A 160 -4.68 -1.41 9.30
CA PHE A 160 -5.33 -2.43 10.14
C PHE A 160 -4.54 -2.66 11.44
N ALA A 161 -3.69 -1.73 11.90
CA ALA A 161 -3.15 -1.70 13.28
C ALA A 161 -3.74 -0.49 13.98
N ASN A 162 -5.06 -0.41 13.91
CA ASN A 162 -5.83 -1.04 14.98
C ASN A 162 -6.62 -2.21 14.34
N PRO A 163 -6.39 -3.46 14.78
CA PRO A 163 -6.57 -3.86 16.17
C PRO A 163 -5.28 -4.39 16.80
N VAL A 164 -5.02 -3.95 18.01
CA VAL A 164 -4.19 -4.65 18.98
C VAL A 164 -4.74 -6.07 19.13
N LYS A 165 -3.99 -7.05 18.61
CA LYS A 165 -4.05 -8.44 19.07
C LYS A 165 -2.70 -8.77 19.70
N ALA A 166 -2.43 -8.09 20.81
CA ALA A 166 -1.50 -8.57 21.81
C ALA A 166 -2.23 -9.62 22.66
N GLU A 167 -1.48 -10.52 23.27
CA GLU A 167 -1.92 -11.72 23.98
C GLU A 167 -3.18 -11.55 24.84
N GLU A 168 -4.00 -12.61 24.85
CA GLU A 168 -5.21 -12.76 25.66
C GLU A 168 -4.87 -12.72 27.16
N GLU A 169 -4.75 -11.52 27.70
CA GLU A 169 -5.18 -11.23 29.07
C GLU A 169 -6.70 -11.02 29.07
N PRO A 170 -7.42 -11.37 30.16
CA PRO A 170 -8.89 -11.35 30.18
C PRO A 170 -9.39 -9.96 29.79
N LYS A 171 -9.96 -9.86 28.59
CA LYS A 171 -10.40 -8.63 27.97
C LYS A 171 -11.36 -7.89 28.90
N ALA A 172 -10.88 -6.82 29.53
CA ALA A 172 -11.71 -5.91 30.31
C ALA A 172 -12.91 -5.45 29.46
N ALA A 173 -14.09 -5.43 30.06
CA ALA A 173 -15.31 -5.01 29.38
C ALA A 173 -15.13 -3.59 28.78
N PRO A 174 -15.61 -3.32 27.55
CA PRO A 174 -15.45 -2.01 26.93
C PRO A 174 -16.10 -0.91 27.79
N LYS A 175 -15.38 0.17 28.07
CA LYS A 175 -15.87 1.27 28.92
C LYS A 175 -16.38 2.43 28.06
N LEU A 176 -17.42 3.10 28.54
CA LEU A 176 -17.93 4.33 27.93
C LEU A 176 -17.10 5.53 28.39
N VAL A 177 -16.44 6.21 27.46
CA VAL A 177 -15.64 7.40 27.76
C VAL A 177 -16.39 8.65 27.34
N ILE A 178 -16.48 9.63 28.25
CA ILE A 178 -17.15 10.91 28.02
C ILE A 178 -16.16 12.03 28.27
N ASP A 179 -15.84 12.76 27.20
CA ASP A 179 -14.93 13.90 27.26
C ASP A 179 -15.72 15.20 27.31
N LEU A 180 -15.66 15.88 28.46
CA LEU A 180 -16.28 17.18 28.69
C LEU A 180 -15.61 18.33 27.93
N ARG A 181 -14.32 18.19 27.57
CA ARG A 181 -13.53 19.21 26.83
C ARG A 181 -13.89 19.23 25.35
N GLU A 182 -14.12 18.06 24.78
CA GLU A 182 -14.55 17.94 23.38
C GLU A 182 -16.08 17.81 23.23
N ARG A 183 -16.80 17.53 24.33
CA ARG A 183 -18.23 17.17 24.37
C ARG A 183 -18.53 15.93 23.53
N THR A 184 -17.63 14.97 23.58
CA THR A 184 -17.67 13.74 22.79
C THR A 184 -17.94 12.53 23.68
N LEU A 185 -18.60 11.54 23.11
CA LEU A 185 -18.81 10.23 23.70
C LEU A 185 -18.22 9.20 22.75
N PHE A 186 -17.48 8.24 23.29
CA PHE A 186 -16.89 7.13 22.55
C PHE A 186 -16.68 5.93 23.47
N ILE A 187 -16.39 4.77 22.89
CA ILE A 187 -16.03 3.57 23.65
C ILE A 187 -14.52 3.46 23.66
N ASP A 188 -13.91 3.14 24.80
CA ASP A 188 -12.45 3.07 24.97
C ASP A 188 -11.79 2.14 23.92
N GLN A 189 -12.44 1.03 23.58
CA GLN A 189 -11.98 0.08 22.56
C GLN A 189 -12.18 0.55 21.10
N ALA A 190 -12.86 1.69 20.88
CA ALA A 190 -13.16 2.25 19.57
C ALA A 190 -13.15 3.81 19.58
N PRO A 191 -12.00 4.45 19.86
CA PRO A 191 -11.92 5.92 19.99
C PRO A 191 -12.20 6.67 18.67
N ASP A 192 -12.07 6.00 17.52
CA ASP A 192 -12.36 6.56 16.21
C ASP A 192 -13.87 6.80 15.97
N VAL A 193 -14.74 6.08 16.70
CA VAL A 193 -16.20 6.22 16.63
C VAL A 193 -16.66 7.13 17.76
N LYS A 194 -16.59 8.44 17.51
CA LYS A 194 -17.02 9.48 18.45
C LYS A 194 -18.26 10.21 17.96
N THR A 195 -19.18 10.47 18.88
CA THR A 195 -20.34 11.33 18.64
C THR A 195 -20.34 12.51 19.59
N THR A 196 -20.99 13.61 19.20
CA THR A 196 -21.10 14.81 20.02
C THR A 196 -22.53 15.00 20.51
N LEU A 197 -22.70 15.35 21.78
CA LEU A 197 -24.02 15.69 22.33
C LEU A 197 -24.19 17.20 22.54
N ALA A 198 -25.44 17.67 22.46
CA ALA A 198 -25.77 19.02 22.88
C ALA A 198 -25.60 19.18 24.41
N ASN A 199 -25.20 20.38 24.86
CA ASN A 199 -24.82 20.62 26.26
C ASN A 199 -25.86 20.18 27.29
N LYS A 200 -27.16 20.46 27.06
CA LYS A 200 -28.23 20.10 28.00
C LYS A 200 -28.37 18.58 28.14
N PRO A 201 -28.57 17.80 27.06
CA PRO A 201 -28.62 16.34 27.18
C PRO A 201 -27.29 15.70 27.57
N LEU A 202 -26.13 16.31 27.29
CA LEU A 202 -24.83 15.83 27.81
C LEU A 202 -24.78 15.89 29.35
N CYS A 203 -25.09 17.05 29.94
CA CYS A 203 -25.12 17.20 31.39
C CYS A 203 -26.15 16.29 32.04
N PHE A 204 -27.31 16.12 31.40
CA PHE A 204 -28.35 15.21 31.86
C PHE A 204 -27.86 13.76 31.88
N TYR A 205 -27.19 13.33 30.81
CA TYR A 205 -26.67 11.97 30.71
C TYR A 205 -25.55 11.69 31.72
N LEU A 206 -24.65 12.65 31.95
CA LEU A 206 -23.61 12.54 32.97
C LEU A 206 -24.17 12.44 34.38
N ALA A 207 -25.19 13.25 34.69
CA ALA A 207 -25.90 13.13 35.95
C ALA A 207 -26.54 11.76 36.10
N MET A 208 -27.11 11.21 35.02
CA MET A 208 -27.70 9.88 35.02
C MET A 208 -26.68 8.78 35.25
N LEU A 209 -25.52 8.81 34.59
CA LEU A 209 -24.46 7.84 34.82
C LEU A 209 -24.00 7.86 36.28
N LYS A 210 -23.72 9.05 36.82
CA LYS A 210 -23.25 9.21 38.19
C LYS A 210 -24.28 8.82 39.23
N TYR A 211 -25.51 9.31 39.07
CA TYR A 211 -26.62 9.00 39.96
C TYR A 211 -26.94 7.50 39.98
N CYS A 212 -26.98 6.87 38.81
CA CYS A 212 -27.25 5.44 38.69
C CYS A 212 -26.09 4.57 39.18
N SER A 213 -24.84 5.03 39.12
CA SER A 213 -23.70 4.30 39.69
C SER A 213 -23.58 4.40 41.20
N GLU A 214 -24.18 5.42 41.82
CA GLU A 214 -24.11 5.68 43.26
C GLU A 214 -25.28 5.08 44.07
N GLN A 215 -26.41 4.80 43.42
CA GLN A 215 -27.61 4.30 44.11
C GLN A 215 -27.89 2.82 43.80
N ASP A 216 -28.18 2.05 44.85
CA ASP A 216 -28.73 0.70 44.72
C ASP A 216 -30.21 0.80 44.27
N ALA A 217 -30.50 0.42 43.03
CA ALA A 217 -31.81 0.48 42.37
C ALA A 217 -32.35 1.91 42.10
N PRO A 218 -31.71 2.68 41.22
CA PRO A 218 -32.13 4.04 40.88
C PRO A 218 -33.53 4.05 40.22
N GLN A 219 -34.36 5.02 40.61
CA GLN A 219 -35.70 5.20 40.07
C GLN A 219 -35.88 6.59 39.48
N LEU A 220 -35.91 6.68 38.15
CA LEU A 220 -36.13 7.91 37.41
C LEU A 220 -37.37 7.74 36.52
N TYR A 221 -38.39 8.55 36.75
CA TYR A 221 -39.69 8.44 36.07
C TYR A 221 -39.99 9.69 35.25
N HIS A 222 -40.64 9.51 34.10
CA HIS A 222 -40.98 10.60 33.18
C HIS A 222 -42.05 11.56 33.72
N ASN A 223 -42.91 11.08 34.63
CA ASN A 223 -44.09 11.80 35.13
C ASN A 223 -43.91 12.36 36.54
N LYS A 224 -42.74 12.18 37.15
CA LYS A 224 -42.39 12.77 38.44
C LYS A 224 -41.23 13.72 38.22
N ASN A 225 -41.13 14.73 39.08
CA ASN A 225 -39.94 15.58 39.11
C ASN A 225 -38.72 14.71 39.40
N LEU A 226 -37.59 15.08 38.79
CA LEU A 226 -36.33 14.39 39.04
C LEU A 226 -35.92 14.58 40.50
N PRO A 227 -35.29 13.56 41.12
CA PRO A 227 -34.73 13.71 42.45
C PRO A 227 -33.79 14.91 42.53
N GLU A 228 -33.89 15.69 43.61
CA GLU A 228 -32.98 16.81 43.88
C GLU A 228 -31.48 16.46 43.74
N PRO A 229 -30.97 15.33 44.28
CA PRO A 229 -29.57 14.94 44.07
C PRO A 229 -29.20 14.73 42.60
N PHE A 230 -30.12 14.26 41.76
CA PHE A 230 -29.89 14.14 40.32
C PHE A 230 -29.75 15.52 39.66
N LEU A 231 -30.63 16.45 40.03
CA LEU A 231 -30.60 17.82 39.52
C LEU A 231 -29.30 18.51 39.94
N GLU A 232 -28.84 18.34 41.17
CA GLU A 232 -27.57 18.89 41.64
C GLU A 232 -26.39 18.42 40.79
N LEU A 233 -26.32 17.13 40.47
CA LEU A 233 -25.29 16.56 39.58
C LEU A 233 -25.36 17.16 38.16
N ALA A 234 -26.56 17.24 37.57
CA ALA A 234 -26.74 17.84 36.24
C ALA A 234 -26.28 19.30 36.20
N ASN A 235 -26.57 20.04 37.27
CA ASN A 235 -26.15 21.43 37.40
C ASN A 235 -24.64 21.57 37.64
N LYS A 236 -24.03 20.68 38.42
CA LYS A 236 -22.56 20.61 38.59
C LYS A 236 -21.88 20.48 37.23
N TYR A 237 -22.29 19.53 36.40
CA TYR A 237 -21.72 19.33 35.06
C TYR A 237 -22.00 20.51 34.13
N PHE A 238 -23.14 21.19 34.27
CA PHE A 238 -23.42 22.40 33.51
C PHE A 238 -22.47 23.55 33.88
N TYR A 239 -22.20 23.77 35.16
CA TYR A 239 -21.20 24.75 35.60
C TYR A 239 -19.82 24.40 35.09
N ARG A 240 -19.46 23.11 35.08
CA ARG A 240 -18.20 22.66 34.49
C ARG A 240 -18.08 22.99 33.00
N LEU A 241 -19.16 22.78 32.22
CA LEU A 241 -19.19 23.19 30.82
C LEU A 241 -19.14 24.72 30.63
N LEU A 242 -19.62 25.52 31.59
CA LEU A 242 -19.47 26.98 31.58
C LEU A 242 -18.00 27.37 31.79
N GLU A 243 -17.31 26.75 32.75
CA GLU A 243 -15.88 26.97 33.01
C GLU A 243 -15.01 26.64 31.80
N LEU A 244 -15.33 25.53 31.10
CA LEU A 244 -14.65 25.11 29.87
C LEU A 244 -15.01 25.99 28.65
N GLY A 245 -15.93 26.95 28.80
CA GLY A 245 -16.31 27.88 27.73
C GLY A 245 -17.31 27.31 26.71
N HIS A 246 -17.89 26.14 26.96
CA HIS A 246 -18.82 25.48 26.04
C HIS A 246 -20.25 26.03 26.07
N SER A 247 -20.58 26.89 27.03
CA SER A 247 -21.88 27.57 27.11
C SER A 247 -21.71 29.00 27.63
N ARG A 248 -22.61 29.89 27.19
CA ARG A 248 -22.81 31.25 27.76
C ARG A 248 -24.27 31.50 28.13
N ARG A 249 -25.08 30.43 28.12
CA ARG A 249 -26.54 30.50 28.33
C ARG A 249 -26.88 30.41 29.81
N LYS A 250 -28.08 30.89 30.17
CA LYS A 250 -28.66 30.69 31.51
C LYS A 250 -28.80 29.20 31.83
N ARG A 251 -28.77 28.88 33.14
CA ARG A 251 -28.99 27.54 33.70
C ARG A 251 -30.22 26.89 33.03
N PRO A 252 -30.06 25.73 32.37
CA PRO A 252 -31.18 25.03 31.76
C PRO A 252 -32.05 24.39 32.84
N ASP A 253 -33.35 24.31 32.58
CA ASP A 253 -34.27 23.52 33.36
C ASP A 253 -34.22 22.06 32.89
N PHE A 254 -33.71 21.16 33.72
CA PHE A 254 -33.52 19.74 33.39
C PHE A 254 -34.78 18.88 33.58
N ASP A 255 -35.83 19.38 34.23
CA ASP A 255 -37.12 18.67 34.33
C ASP A 255 -37.97 18.84 33.06
N SER A 256 -37.63 19.82 32.21
CA SER A 256 -38.34 20.04 30.94
C SER A 256 -37.80 19.22 29.78
N ASN A 257 -38.71 18.64 28.99
CA ASN A 257 -38.43 17.91 27.74
C ASN A 257 -37.54 16.67 27.91
N ILE A 258 -37.75 15.87 28.97
CA ILE A 258 -36.99 14.64 29.26
C ILE A 258 -37.01 13.67 28.07
N ASP A 259 -38.17 13.44 27.45
CA ASP A 259 -38.30 12.54 26.30
C ASP A 259 -37.38 12.93 25.13
N LYS A 260 -37.27 14.24 24.87
CA LYS A 260 -36.40 14.77 23.83
C LYS A 260 -34.93 14.55 24.18
N MET A 261 -34.54 14.84 25.42
CA MET A 261 -33.16 14.61 25.87
C MET A 261 -32.78 13.13 25.79
N LEU A 262 -33.65 12.23 26.26
CA LEU A 262 -33.43 10.78 26.16
C LEU A 262 -33.37 10.31 24.70
N SER A 263 -34.18 10.90 23.81
CA SER A 263 -34.10 10.57 22.38
C SER A 263 -32.76 10.98 21.77
N GLU A 264 -32.25 12.18 22.07
CA GLU A 264 -30.95 12.66 21.58
C GLU A 264 -29.80 11.80 22.12
N ILE A 265 -29.86 11.43 23.41
CA ILE A 265 -28.90 10.51 24.03
C ILE A 265 -28.93 9.14 23.35
N ARG A 266 -30.10 8.56 23.12
CA ARG A 266 -30.23 7.25 22.45
C ARG A 266 -29.65 7.27 21.04
N THR A 267 -29.92 8.31 20.26
CA THR A 267 -29.36 8.45 18.90
C THR A 267 -27.83 8.51 18.93
N ALA A 268 -27.26 9.31 19.83
CA ALA A 268 -25.82 9.37 20.02
C ALA A 268 -25.23 8.01 20.47
N LEU A 269 -25.89 7.33 21.40
CA LEU A 269 -25.47 6.01 21.85
C LEU A 269 -25.57 4.96 20.73
N ASP A 270 -26.58 5.04 19.86
CA ASP A 270 -26.72 4.13 18.72
C ASP A 270 -25.55 4.28 17.72
N GLU A 271 -25.03 5.48 17.52
CA GLU A 271 -23.85 5.73 16.68
C GLU A 271 -22.59 5.05 17.23
N ILE A 272 -22.35 5.13 18.55
CA ILE A 272 -21.13 4.58 19.16
C ILE A 272 -21.24 3.08 19.50
N LEU A 273 -22.44 2.59 19.84
CA LEU A 273 -22.69 1.20 20.23
C LEU A 273 -23.01 0.28 19.03
N THR A 274 -22.94 0.79 17.79
CA THR A 274 -23.23 -0.01 16.58
C THR A 274 -22.41 -1.32 16.53
N ASN A 275 -21.15 -1.28 16.97
CA ASN A 275 -20.26 -2.44 16.99
C ASN A 275 -20.27 -3.22 18.32
N TYR A 276 -21.04 -2.76 19.32
CA TYR A 276 -21.08 -3.32 20.68
C TYR A 276 -22.54 -3.49 21.17
N PRO A 277 -23.36 -4.29 20.48
CA PRO A 277 -24.79 -4.43 20.82
C PRO A 277 -25.02 -5.01 22.22
N GLU A 278 -24.12 -5.86 22.71
CA GLU A 278 -24.16 -6.46 24.05
C GLU A 278 -24.16 -5.40 25.17
N GLN A 279 -23.57 -4.23 24.91
CA GLN A 279 -23.44 -3.15 25.89
C GLN A 279 -24.65 -2.23 25.94
N ARG A 280 -25.62 -2.41 25.04
CA ARG A 280 -26.85 -1.60 25.05
C ARG A 280 -27.63 -1.80 26.34
N SER A 281 -27.70 -2.99 26.93
CA SER A 281 -28.46 -3.17 28.19
C SER A 281 -27.96 -2.27 29.32
N GLN A 282 -26.66 -1.97 29.31
CA GLN A 282 -25.97 -1.26 30.37
C GLN A 282 -26.04 0.27 30.26
N TYR A 283 -25.84 0.82 29.05
CA TYR A 283 -25.72 2.27 28.86
C TYR A 283 -26.96 2.93 28.25
N TYR A 284 -27.91 2.13 27.75
CA TYR A 284 -29.05 2.62 26.97
C TYR A 284 -30.28 2.89 27.84
N PRO A 285 -30.77 4.14 27.93
CA PRO A 285 -31.96 4.43 28.71
C PRO A 285 -33.21 3.84 28.06
N GLN A 286 -34.02 3.10 28.83
CA GLN A 286 -35.21 2.40 28.31
C GLN A 286 -36.23 3.37 27.72
N LYS A 287 -36.84 2.99 26.58
CA LYS A 287 -37.94 3.75 25.98
C LYS A 287 -39.24 3.44 26.72
N ALA A 288 -40.06 4.45 26.96
CA ALA A 288 -41.42 4.23 27.46
C ALA A 288 -42.19 3.33 26.46
N GLN A 289 -42.63 2.16 26.91
CA GLN A 289 -43.40 1.21 26.09
C GLN A 289 -44.89 1.36 26.39
N GLY A 290 -45.66 1.88 25.42
CA GLY A 290 -47.11 1.93 25.49
C GLY A 290 -47.71 2.88 24.46
N GLU A 291 -48.86 2.50 23.90
CA GLU A 291 -49.65 3.37 23.02
C GLU A 291 -50.06 4.65 23.75
N GLY A 292 -49.49 5.77 23.30
CA GLY A 292 -49.87 7.11 23.73
C GLY A 292 -49.05 7.67 24.89
N SER A 293 -49.05 9.00 24.95
CA SER A 293 -48.37 9.91 25.90
C SER A 293 -48.66 9.66 27.41
N ARG A 294 -49.23 8.52 27.80
CA ARG A 294 -49.75 8.23 29.14
C ARG A 294 -49.23 6.91 29.74
N SER A 295 -48.17 6.31 29.21
CA SER A 295 -47.50 5.18 29.87
C SER A 295 -46.67 5.68 31.07
N LYS A 296 -47.37 5.89 32.19
CA LYS A 296 -46.98 6.76 33.33
C LYS A 296 -46.04 6.13 34.36
N LEU A 297 -45.40 4.98 34.11
CA LEU A 297 -44.62 4.28 35.14
C LEU A 297 -43.34 3.61 34.60
N HIS A 298 -42.75 4.13 33.50
CA HIS A 298 -41.48 3.60 33.01
C HIS A 298 -40.31 4.26 33.70
N ASN A 299 -39.54 3.44 34.42
CA ASN A 299 -38.23 3.79 34.95
C ASN A 299 -37.24 3.84 33.78
N PHE A 300 -36.56 4.97 33.59
CA PHE A 300 -35.52 5.12 32.56
C PHE A 300 -34.10 5.08 33.12
N ALA A 301 -33.95 4.80 34.42
CA ALA A 301 -32.66 4.67 35.06
C ALA A 301 -31.83 3.50 34.48
N LEU A 302 -30.51 3.63 34.57
CA LEU A 302 -29.56 2.60 34.16
C LEU A 302 -29.38 1.62 35.32
N LEU A 303 -29.87 0.38 35.17
CA LEU A 303 -29.95 -0.59 36.27
C LEU A 303 -28.66 -1.41 36.48
N GLU A 304 -27.87 -1.58 35.43
CA GLU A 304 -26.68 -2.46 35.40
C GLU A 304 -25.35 -1.66 35.42
N LEU A 305 -25.40 -0.38 35.79
CA LEU A 305 -24.25 0.52 35.73
C LEU A 305 -23.47 0.54 37.04
N THR A 306 -22.14 0.33 36.96
CA THR A 306 -21.21 0.58 38.07
C THR A 306 -20.10 1.55 37.64
N PHE A 307 -19.37 2.13 38.59
CA PHE A 307 -18.28 3.07 38.32
C PHE A 307 -17.18 2.55 37.40
N GLU A 308 -16.99 1.22 37.32
CA GLU A 308 -15.96 0.64 36.46
C GLU A 308 -16.30 0.69 34.96
N HIS A 309 -17.56 1.00 34.63
CA HIS A 309 -18.10 0.94 33.28
C HIS A 309 -17.95 2.25 32.49
N TYR A 310 -17.70 3.38 33.14
CA TYR A 310 -17.54 4.65 32.43
C TYR A 310 -16.35 5.46 32.95
N GLU A 311 -15.79 6.27 32.06
CA GLU A 311 -14.70 7.20 32.35
C GLU A 311 -15.09 8.62 31.97
N LEU A 312 -14.74 9.57 32.84
CA LEU A 312 -15.04 10.99 32.71
C LEU A 312 -13.74 11.76 32.50
N ILE A 313 -13.55 12.33 31.32
CA ILE A 313 -12.40 13.20 31.01
C ILE A 313 -12.84 14.65 31.19
N GLY A 314 -12.20 15.35 32.13
CA GLY A 314 -12.45 16.77 32.38
C GLY A 314 -13.54 17.10 33.40
N ASP A 315 -13.99 16.15 34.23
CA ASP A 315 -14.71 16.47 35.50
C ASP A 315 -13.84 17.41 36.35
#